data_AF-A0A1L8R7P6-F1
#
_entry.id   AF-A0A1L8R7P6-F1
#
_cell.length_a   1.000
_cell.length_b   1.000
_cell.length_c   1.000
_cell.angle_alpha   90.00
_cell.angle_beta   90.00
_cell.angle_gamma   90.00
#
_symmetry.space_group_name_H-M   'P 1'
#
loop_
_entity.id
_entity.type
_entity.pdbx_description
1 polymer ?
#
loop_
_entity_poly.entity_id
_entity_poly.type
_entity_poly.pdbx_seq_one_letter_code
_entity_poly.pdbx_strand_id
1 'polypeptide(L)'
;MDERKTPKKSWQIYYQLSDFYNQGANSFAAELTLGKGTLQSLTKEQLATIHPLHIKTGATKTSLVAFNSTSKKATTRYEITIPKKAIYLTIPANIKAGTYQATQTITLQDVPQQK
;
A
#
# COMPACT_ATOMS: atom_id res chain seq x y z
N MET A 1 -29.47 -17.85 14.49
CA MET A 1 -28.00 -17.86 14.67
C MET A 1 -27.54 -16.42 14.81
N ASP A 2 -26.74 -16.11 15.81
CA ASP A 2 -26.24 -14.75 16.09
C ASP A 2 -24.98 -14.48 15.25
N GLU A 3 -25.08 -13.63 14.23
CA GLU A 3 -24.00 -13.30 13.28
C GLU A 3 -22.87 -12.43 13.90
N ARG A 4 -22.95 -12.09 15.19
CA ARG A 4 -21.99 -11.21 15.87
C ARG A 4 -20.72 -11.92 16.36
N LYS A 5 -20.58 -13.24 16.17
CA LYS A 5 -19.47 -14.06 16.70
C LYS A 5 -18.57 -14.73 15.66
N THR A 6 -18.54 -14.26 14.42
CA THR A 6 -17.54 -14.76 13.46
C THR A 6 -16.28 -13.89 13.56
N PRO A 7 -15.16 -14.38 14.14
CA PRO A 7 -13.91 -13.64 14.16
C PRO A 7 -13.47 -13.35 12.72
N LYS A 8 -13.52 -12.07 12.34
CA LYS A 8 -13.21 -11.61 10.98
C LYS A 8 -11.70 -11.60 10.79
N LYS A 9 -11.15 -12.51 9.99
CA LYS A 9 -9.74 -12.41 9.56
C LYS A 9 -9.52 -11.04 8.94
N SER A 10 -8.46 -10.34 9.32
CA SER A 10 -8.14 -9.01 8.78
C SER A 10 -6.77 -9.06 8.12
N TRP A 11 -6.68 -8.55 6.91
CA TRP A 11 -5.40 -8.32 6.26
C TRP A 11 -4.93 -6.89 6.51
N GLN A 12 -3.63 -6.69 6.42
CA GLN A 12 -3.03 -5.36 6.40
C GLN A 12 -2.13 -5.26 5.18
N ILE A 13 -2.21 -4.12 4.49
CA ILE A 13 -1.33 -3.79 3.39
C ILE A 13 -0.32 -2.78 3.94
N TYR A 14 0.95 -3.15 3.98
CA TYR A 14 2.03 -2.21 4.27
C TYR A 14 2.58 -1.67 2.98
N TYR A 15 2.86 -0.38 2.98
CA TYR A 15 3.51 0.29 1.86
C TYR A 15 4.81 0.95 2.34
N GLN A 16 5.87 0.77 1.56
CA GLN A 16 7.17 1.42 1.77
C GLN A 16 7.70 1.95 0.44
N LEU A 17 8.39 3.09 0.49
CA LEU A 17 9.12 3.65 -0.65
C LEU A 17 10.53 4.02 -0.17
N SER A 18 11.54 3.46 -0.82
CA SER A 18 12.93 3.83 -0.55
C SER A 18 13.18 5.29 -0.92
N ASP A 19 14.31 5.82 -0.45
CA ASP A 19 14.82 7.07 -1.01
C ASP A 19 15.11 6.92 -2.50
N PHE A 20 15.03 8.04 -3.20
CA PHE A 20 15.38 8.14 -4.61
C PHE A 20 16.89 8.27 -4.72
N TYR A 21 17.51 7.43 -5.55
CA TYR A 21 18.95 7.46 -5.79
C TYR A 21 19.26 7.58 -7.29
N ASN A 22 20.40 8.20 -7.60
CA ASN A 22 20.96 8.20 -8.95
C ASN A 22 22.29 7.43 -9.00
N GLN A 23 22.78 7.15 -10.21
CA GLN A 23 24.05 6.42 -10.40
C GLN A 23 25.28 7.14 -9.83
N GLY A 24 25.18 8.43 -9.47
CA GLY A 24 26.23 9.22 -8.85
C GLY A 24 26.19 9.28 -7.32
N ALA A 25 25.53 8.33 -6.67
CA ALA A 25 25.39 8.22 -5.21
C ALA A 25 24.68 9.40 -4.50
N ASN A 26 23.96 10.24 -5.25
CA ASN A 26 23.07 11.22 -4.63
C ASN A 26 21.78 10.50 -4.26
N SER A 27 21.38 10.60 -3.00
CA SER A 27 20.06 10.18 -2.53
C SER A 27 19.26 11.36 -2.00
N PHE A 28 17.94 11.28 -2.12
CA PHE A 28 17.06 12.24 -1.46
C PHE A 28 15.76 11.59 -0.99
N ALA A 29 15.24 12.16 0.10
CA ALA A 29 13.91 11.81 0.58
C ALA A 29 12.83 12.59 -0.16
N ALA A 30 11.77 11.91 -0.55
CA ALA A 30 10.58 12.48 -1.17
C ALA A 30 9.35 12.27 -0.28
N GLU A 31 8.22 12.85 -0.67
CA GLU A 31 6.92 12.52 -0.09
C GLU A 31 6.01 11.97 -1.17
N LEU A 32 5.34 10.85 -0.88
CA LEU A 32 4.35 10.26 -1.77
C LEU A 32 2.99 10.30 -1.09
N THR A 33 2.01 10.86 -1.80
CA THR A 33 0.61 10.75 -1.45
C THR A 33 -0.07 9.79 -2.41
N LEU A 34 -0.70 8.77 -1.84
CA LEU A 34 -1.59 7.83 -2.51
C LEU A 34 -2.99 8.15 -2.03
N GLY A 35 -3.89 8.55 -2.92
CA GLY A 35 -5.28 8.80 -2.56
C GLY A 35 -6.09 7.51 -2.43
N LYS A 36 -7.42 7.68 -2.38
CA LYS A 36 -8.36 6.56 -2.24
C LYS A 36 -8.19 5.54 -3.37
N GLY A 37 -8.22 4.26 -3.03
CA GLY A 37 -8.14 3.15 -3.98
C GLY A 37 -9.06 2.00 -3.63
N THR A 38 -8.92 0.89 -4.36
CA THR A 38 -9.67 -0.35 -4.12
C THR A 38 -8.75 -1.55 -4.08
N LEU A 39 -9.08 -2.52 -3.23
CA LEU A 39 -8.52 -3.86 -3.24
C LEU A 39 -9.60 -4.82 -3.76
N GLN A 40 -9.28 -5.56 -4.82
CA GLN A 40 -10.18 -6.54 -5.43
C GLN A 40 -9.48 -7.89 -5.58
N SER A 41 -10.24 -8.98 -5.53
CA SER A 41 -9.76 -10.24 -6.07
C SER A 41 -9.71 -10.17 -7.60
N LEU A 42 -8.87 -10.97 -8.26
CA LEU A 42 -8.96 -11.12 -9.72
C LEU A 42 -10.28 -11.74 -10.19
N THR A 43 -11.08 -12.33 -9.29
CA THR A 43 -12.47 -12.72 -9.58
C THR A 43 -13.44 -11.53 -9.54
N LYS A 44 -12.92 -10.30 -9.39
CA LYS A 44 -13.65 -9.02 -9.35
C LYS A 44 -14.60 -8.86 -8.17
N GLU A 45 -14.40 -9.64 -7.10
CA GLU A 45 -15.05 -9.37 -5.82
C GLU A 45 -14.29 -8.20 -5.17
N GLN A 46 -14.97 -7.08 -4.97
CA GLN A 46 -14.38 -5.96 -4.24
C GLN A 46 -14.34 -6.30 -2.76
N LEU A 47 -13.12 -6.28 -2.20
CA LEU A 47 -12.88 -6.74 -0.83
C LEU A 47 -12.76 -5.55 0.13
N ALA A 48 -12.11 -4.47 -0.30
CA ALA A 48 -11.89 -3.32 0.56
C ALA A 48 -11.71 -2.00 -0.21
N THR A 49 -11.93 -0.91 0.51
CA THR A 49 -11.48 0.43 0.12
C THR A 49 -10.11 0.69 0.73
N ILE A 50 -9.19 1.23 -0.06
CA ILE A 50 -7.90 1.71 0.42
C ILE A 50 -8.05 3.20 0.76
N HIS A 51 -7.72 3.56 2.00
CA HIS A 51 -7.75 4.94 2.45
C HIS A 51 -6.53 5.72 1.95
N PRO A 52 -6.64 7.05 1.80
CA PRO A 52 -5.49 7.88 1.46
C PRO A 52 -4.33 7.66 2.42
N LEU A 53 -3.14 7.59 1.85
CA LEU A 53 -1.89 7.36 2.55
C LEU A 53 -0.89 8.44 2.13
N HIS A 54 -0.33 9.12 3.10
CA HIS A 54 0.82 9.99 2.92
C HIS A 54 2.04 9.34 3.56
N ILE A 55 3.12 9.20 2.79
CA ILE A 55 4.39 8.66 3.27
C ILE A 55 5.51 9.62 2.95
N LYS A 56 6.46 9.69 3.88
CA LYS A 56 7.80 10.18 3.60
C LYS A 56 8.67 8.98 3.21
N THR A 57 9.49 9.12 2.17
CA THR A 57 10.43 8.05 1.82
C THR A 57 11.43 7.83 2.95
N GLY A 58 12.01 6.62 2.95
CA GLY A 58 12.74 6.08 4.07
C GLY A 58 11.97 4.92 4.70
N ALA A 59 12.58 4.23 5.67
CA ALA A 59 12.12 2.93 6.18
C ALA A 59 10.80 2.95 6.98
N THR A 60 9.97 3.98 6.84
CA THR A 60 8.72 4.14 7.59
C THR A 60 7.61 3.28 6.98
N LYS A 61 7.30 2.16 7.63
CA LYS A 61 6.14 1.33 7.31
C LYS A 61 4.86 2.08 7.66
N THR A 62 4.01 2.34 6.69
CA THR A 62 2.65 2.81 6.99
C THR A 62 1.64 1.73 6.65
N SER A 63 0.79 1.41 7.63
CA SER A 63 -0.22 0.37 7.55
C SER A 63 -1.48 0.90 6.88
N LEU A 64 -1.93 0.21 5.85
CA LEU A 64 -3.29 0.29 5.32
C LEU A 64 -4.06 -0.91 5.88
N VAL A 65 -5.21 -0.65 6.49
CA VAL A 65 -6.11 -1.68 7.00
C VAL A 65 -6.94 -2.24 5.83
N ALA A 66 -6.96 -3.56 5.63
CA ALA A 66 -7.81 -4.22 4.64
C ALA A 66 -8.63 -5.37 5.26
N PHE A 67 -9.94 -5.24 5.28
CA PHE A 67 -10.83 -6.20 5.95
C PHE A 67 -11.07 -7.48 5.13
N ASN A 68 -11.14 -8.60 5.88
CA ASN A 68 -11.94 -9.81 5.67
C ASN A 68 -12.30 -10.21 4.24
N SER A 69 -11.54 -11.15 3.68
CA SER A 69 -12.08 -12.00 2.62
C SER A 69 -12.88 -13.14 3.22
N THR A 70 -14.14 -13.20 2.82
CA THR A 70 -15.00 -14.38 2.97
C THR A 70 -14.67 -15.48 1.94
N SER A 71 -13.73 -15.23 1.01
CA SER A 71 -13.41 -16.18 -0.04
C SER A 71 -12.59 -17.35 0.51
N LYS A 72 -13.23 -18.53 0.57
CA LYS A 72 -12.64 -19.80 1.01
C LYS A 72 -11.56 -20.35 0.05
N LYS A 73 -11.20 -19.64 -1.03
CA LYS A 73 -10.27 -20.14 -2.05
C LYS A 73 -8.86 -19.57 -1.84
N ALA A 74 -7.94 -20.48 -1.52
CA ALA A 74 -6.55 -20.23 -1.14
C ALA A 74 -5.62 -19.74 -2.28
N THR A 75 -6.14 -19.45 -3.49
CA THR A 75 -5.35 -19.05 -4.67
C THR A 75 -5.73 -17.67 -5.21
N THR A 76 -6.29 -16.81 -4.36
CA THR A 76 -6.77 -15.50 -4.78
C THR A 76 -5.58 -14.54 -4.96
N ARG A 77 -5.26 -14.20 -6.22
CA ARG A 77 -4.45 -13.03 -6.54
C ARG A 77 -5.29 -11.78 -6.29
N TYR A 78 -4.66 -10.73 -5.76
CA TYR A 78 -5.32 -9.47 -5.46
C TYR A 78 -4.75 -8.35 -6.32
N GLU A 79 -5.60 -7.38 -6.64
CA GLU A 79 -5.24 -6.18 -7.36
C GLU A 79 -5.54 -4.95 -6.50
N ILE A 80 -4.55 -4.06 -6.39
CA ILE A 80 -4.68 -2.74 -5.79
C ILE A 80 -4.77 -1.73 -6.92
N THR A 81 -5.88 -0.99 -6.96
CA THR A 81 -6.07 0.09 -7.94
C THR A 81 -6.12 1.43 -7.23
N ILE A 82 -5.26 2.37 -7.65
CA ILE A 82 -5.27 3.77 -7.21
C ILE A 82 -5.33 4.65 -8.47
N PRO A 83 -6.31 5.57 -8.60
CA PRO A 83 -6.40 6.43 -9.77
C PRO A 83 -5.15 7.29 -9.95
N LYS A 84 -4.67 7.42 -11.20
CA LYS A 84 -3.48 8.25 -11.52
C LYS A 84 -3.56 9.66 -10.95
N LYS A 85 -4.73 10.31 -11.03
CA LYS A 85 -4.97 11.67 -10.52
C LYS A 85 -4.86 11.78 -9.00
N ALA A 86 -4.79 10.66 -8.29
CA ALA A 86 -4.71 10.58 -6.84
C ALA A 86 -3.30 10.21 -6.35
N ILE A 87 -2.31 10.12 -7.24
CA ILE A 87 -0.92 9.79 -6.91
C ILE A 87 -0.07 11.03 -7.11
N TYR A 88 0.53 11.52 -6.03
CA TYR A 88 1.36 12.73 -6.04
C TYR A 88 2.71 12.45 -5.40
N LEU A 89 3.79 12.83 -6.09
CA LEU A 89 5.16 12.77 -5.58
C LEU A 89 5.68 14.20 -5.43
N THR A 90 6.06 14.56 -4.20
CA THR A 90 6.70 15.84 -3.90
C THR A 90 8.20 15.64 -3.81
N ILE A 91 8.94 16.38 -4.63
CA ILE A 91 10.40 16.35 -4.72
C ILE A 91 10.94 17.63 -4.05
N PRO A 92 12.01 17.57 -3.23
CA PRO A 92 12.64 18.76 -2.67
C PRO A 92 13.18 19.72 -3.75
N ALA A 93 13.22 21.03 -3.45
CA ALA A 93 13.60 22.05 -4.44
C ALA A 93 15.08 21.99 -4.91
N ASN A 94 15.96 21.34 -4.14
CA ASN A 94 17.43 21.38 -4.35
C ASN A 94 17.99 20.09 -4.98
N ILE A 95 17.16 19.34 -5.71
CA ILE A 95 17.58 18.09 -6.36
C ILE A 95 18.15 18.39 -7.75
N LYS A 96 19.35 17.85 -8.04
CA LYS A 96 19.97 17.96 -9.36
C LYS A 96 19.14 17.22 -10.40
N ALA A 97 18.99 17.81 -11.59
CA ALA A 97 18.34 17.15 -12.71
C ALA A 97 19.04 15.82 -13.05
N GLY A 98 18.25 14.80 -13.36
CA GLY A 98 18.75 13.47 -13.71
C GLY A 98 17.71 12.39 -13.51
N THR A 99 18.07 11.16 -13.87
CA THR A 99 17.23 9.98 -13.65
C THR A 99 17.48 9.42 -12.25
N TYR A 100 16.40 9.28 -11.49
CA TYR A 100 16.43 8.66 -10.16
C TYR A 100 15.57 7.41 -10.14
N GLN A 101 15.95 6.47 -9.29
CA GLN A 101 15.23 5.22 -9.06
C GLN A 101 14.89 5.11 -7.58
N ALA A 102 13.75 4.46 -7.30
CA ALA A 102 13.33 4.10 -5.95
C ALA A 102 12.64 2.74 -5.99
N THR A 103 12.71 2.01 -4.89
CA THR A 103 12.02 0.73 -4.71
C THR A 103 10.73 0.94 -3.93
N GLN A 104 9.63 0.56 -4.55
CA GLN A 104 8.33 0.43 -3.91
C GLN A 104 8.18 -0.99 -3.35
N THR A 105 7.78 -1.14 -2.09
CA THR A 105 7.50 -2.43 -1.47
C THR A 105 6.08 -2.44 -0.91
N ILE A 106 5.31 -3.46 -1.31
CA ILE A 106 3.94 -3.67 -0.85
C ILE A 106 3.90 -5.03 -0.16
N THR A 107 3.44 -5.08 1.09
CA THR A 107 3.32 -6.33 1.85
C THR A 107 1.88 -6.53 2.27
N LEU A 108 1.28 -7.65 1.86
CA LEU A 108 0.00 -8.11 2.38
C LEU A 108 0.27 -9.06 3.55
N GLN A 109 -0.19 -8.71 4.74
CA GLN A 109 -0.02 -9.50 5.96
C GLN A 109 -1.36 -9.99 6.49
N ASP A 110 -1.44 -11.28 6.85
CA ASP A 110 -2.52 -11.82 7.68
C ASP A 110 -2.31 -11.39 9.12
N VAL A 111 -3.31 -10.71 9.68
CA VAL A 111 -3.32 -10.30 11.08
C VAL A 111 -4.19 -11.28 11.83
N PRO A 112 -3.60 -12.19 12.62
CA PRO A 112 -4.37 -13.06 13.49
C PRO A 112 -5.12 -12.18 14.50
N GLN A 113 -6.42 -12.41 14.67
CA GLN A 113 -7.12 -11.79 15.79
C GLN A 113 -6.52 -12.34 17.09
N GLN A 114 -6.03 -11.46 17.96
CA GLN A 114 -5.71 -11.85 19.33
C GLN A 114 -7.02 -12.31 20.00
N LYS A 115 -6.99 -13.52 20.55
CA LYS A 115 -8.11 -14.16 21.26
C LYS A 115 -8.41 -13.43 22.57
#